data_AF-A0A520EL34-F1
#
_entry.id   AF-A0A520EL34-F1
#
_cell.length_a   1.000
_cell.length_b   1.000
_cell.length_c   1.000
_cell.angle_alpha   90.00
_cell.angle_beta   90.00
_cell.angle_gamma   90.00
#
_symmetry.space_group_name_H-M   'P 1'
#
loop_
_entity.id
_entity.type
_entity.pdbx_description
1 polymer ?
#
loop_
_entity_poly.entity_id
_entity_poly.type
_entity_poly.pdbx_seq_one_letter_code
_entity_poly.pdbx_strand_id
1 'polypeptide(L)'
;GNNANRAAGRPGLVGVPANSPSIMAVAAVDPDLGLANFSAASNPVAGGQIDVAGPGVRVFSSVPMPVRYGSKNGTSMATPHVAGIAALWCETTGRTGRDLWSLLTQHSRRLGLPSLDVGAGLIQASG
;
A
#
# COMPACT_ATOMS: atom_id res chain seq x y z
N GLY A 1 -8.38 5.02 -4.03
CA GLY A 1 -7.79 4.00 -3.14
C GLY A 1 -8.63 2.75 -3.17
N ASN A 2 -9.82 2.76 -2.57
CA ASN A 2 -10.76 1.63 -2.51
C ASN A 2 -11.89 1.71 -3.56
N ASN A 3 -11.57 2.14 -4.79
CA ASN A 3 -12.56 2.46 -5.84
C ASN A 3 -12.62 1.41 -6.95
N ALA A 4 -12.02 0.23 -6.75
CA ALA A 4 -12.10 -0.87 -7.68
C ALA A 4 -13.24 -1.84 -7.36
N ASN A 5 -13.66 -2.56 -8.39
CA ASN A 5 -14.39 -3.82 -8.30
C ASN A 5 -13.81 -4.75 -9.38
N ARG A 6 -12.64 -5.31 -9.12
CA ARG A 6 -11.87 -6.13 -10.07
C ARG A 6 -12.59 -7.40 -10.53
N ALA A 7 -13.36 -8.04 -9.65
CA ALA A 7 -14.19 -9.19 -9.96
C ALA A 7 -15.25 -8.87 -11.02
N ALA A 8 -15.66 -7.61 -11.13
CA ALA A 8 -16.56 -7.11 -12.16
C ALA A 8 -15.81 -6.45 -13.35
N GLY A 9 -14.50 -6.69 -13.49
CA GLY A 9 -13.67 -6.11 -14.56
C GLY A 9 -13.41 -4.61 -14.43
N ARG A 10 -13.62 -4.02 -13.24
CA ARG A 10 -13.45 -2.57 -13.00
C ARG A 10 -12.26 -2.33 -12.08
N PRO A 11 -11.04 -2.11 -12.60
CA PRO A 11 -9.84 -2.02 -11.76
C PRO A 11 -9.76 -0.76 -10.90
N GLY A 12 -10.59 0.26 -11.18
CA GLY A 12 -10.45 1.57 -10.56
C GLY A 12 -9.08 2.20 -10.87
N LEU A 13 -8.92 3.48 -10.55
CA LEU A 13 -7.64 4.17 -10.75
C LEU A 13 -7.22 4.90 -9.49
N VAL A 14 -5.91 5.00 -9.26
CA VAL A 14 -5.32 5.84 -8.23
C VAL A 14 -5.90 7.25 -8.40
N GLY A 15 -6.39 7.83 -7.30
CA GLY A 15 -7.06 9.12 -7.28
C GLY A 15 -6.54 9.99 -6.14
N VAL A 16 -7.11 11.19 -6.01
CA VAL A 16 -6.68 12.17 -5.00
C VAL A 16 -6.85 11.63 -3.57
N PRO A 17 -5.90 11.89 -2.65
CA PRO A 17 -4.61 12.58 -2.84
C PRO A 17 -3.46 11.64 -3.25
N ALA A 18 -3.71 10.34 -3.37
CA ALA A 18 -2.68 9.34 -3.68
C ALA A 18 -2.06 9.52 -5.07
N ASN A 19 -2.68 10.30 -5.97
CA ASN A 19 -2.12 10.63 -7.28
C ASN A 19 -1.11 11.79 -7.26
N SER A 20 -0.65 12.25 -6.09
CA SER A 20 0.34 13.32 -5.99
C SER A 20 1.77 12.78 -6.21
N PRO A 21 2.62 13.44 -7.01
CA PRO A 21 4.02 13.05 -7.18
C PRO A 21 4.87 13.06 -5.90
N SER A 22 4.36 13.65 -4.82
CA SER A 22 5.01 13.74 -3.50
C SER A 22 4.45 12.76 -2.46
N ILE A 23 3.43 11.95 -2.80
CA ILE A 23 2.77 11.03 -1.87
C ILE A 23 2.93 9.60 -2.35
N MET A 24 3.37 8.71 -1.46
CA MET A 24 3.52 7.28 -1.77
C MET A 24 2.15 6.61 -1.80
N ALA A 25 1.76 6.11 -2.97
CA ALA A 25 0.52 5.36 -3.17
C ALA A 25 0.70 3.89 -2.75
N VAL A 26 -0.20 3.42 -1.89
CA VAL A 26 -0.15 2.08 -1.29
C VAL A 26 -1.31 1.22 -1.76
N ALA A 27 -1.00 0.10 -2.40
CA ALA A 27 -1.97 -0.95 -2.75
C ALA A 27 -2.26 -1.88 -1.56
N ALA A 28 -3.44 -2.52 -1.59
CA ALA A 28 -3.84 -3.51 -0.61
C ALA A 28 -3.74 -4.93 -1.18
N VAL A 29 -3.05 -5.81 -0.44
CA VAL A 29 -3.04 -7.25 -0.69
C VAL A 29 -3.70 -8.02 0.46
N ASP A 30 -4.12 -9.24 0.15
CA ASP A 30 -4.63 -10.22 1.12
C ASP A 30 -3.52 -11.11 1.71
N PRO A 31 -3.84 -11.96 2.70
CA PRO A 31 -2.84 -12.84 3.33
C PRO A 31 -2.16 -13.85 2.39
N ASP A 32 -2.79 -14.17 1.26
CA ASP A 32 -2.25 -15.05 0.23
C ASP A 32 -1.43 -14.28 -0.82
N LEU A 33 -1.16 -12.98 -0.54
CA LEU A 33 -0.49 -12.03 -1.43
C LEU A 33 -1.27 -11.75 -2.73
N GLY A 34 -2.56 -12.08 -2.73
CA GLY A 34 -3.51 -11.71 -3.76
C GLY A 34 -3.83 -10.22 -3.70
N LEU A 35 -4.05 -9.62 -4.85
CA LEU A 35 -4.46 -8.22 -4.95
C LEU A 35 -5.90 -8.04 -4.47
N ALA A 36 -6.15 -7.11 -3.54
CA ALA A 36 -7.49 -6.90 -3.03
C ALA A 36 -8.45 -6.38 -4.12
N ASN A 37 -9.66 -6.93 -4.16
CA ASN A 37 -10.69 -6.61 -5.16
C ASN A 37 -11.00 -5.09 -5.28
N PHE A 38 -10.84 -4.37 -4.17
CA PHE A 38 -11.12 -2.93 -4.06
C PHE A 38 -9.91 -2.03 -4.29
N SER A 39 -8.68 -2.57 -4.30
CA SER A 39 -7.46 -1.77 -4.46
C SER A 39 -7.47 -1.12 -5.85
N ALA A 40 -7.09 0.15 -5.98
CA ALA A 40 -7.00 0.78 -7.30
C ALA A 40 -5.85 0.19 -8.14
N ALA A 41 -5.84 0.48 -9.45
CA ALA A 41 -4.68 0.32 -10.32
C ALA A 41 -4.02 1.67 -10.63
N SER A 42 -2.76 1.63 -11.06
CA SER A 42 -2.01 2.78 -11.54
C SER A 42 -2.68 3.41 -12.77
N ASN A 43 -2.45 4.71 -12.98
CA ASN A 43 -2.88 5.44 -14.16
C ASN A 43 -1.70 6.23 -14.76
N PRO A 44 -1.78 6.65 -16.04
CA PRO A 44 -0.64 7.24 -16.75
C PRO A 44 -0.36 8.72 -16.40
N VAL A 45 -1.13 9.33 -15.50
CA VAL A 45 -0.88 10.70 -15.03
C VAL A 45 0.31 10.69 -14.07
N ALA A 46 1.16 11.71 -14.13
CA ALA A 46 2.27 11.84 -13.19
C ALA A 46 1.76 11.83 -11.73
N GLY A 47 2.32 10.95 -10.90
CA GLY A 47 1.86 10.70 -9.53
C GLY A 47 0.75 9.66 -9.42
N GLY A 48 0.12 9.26 -10.53
CA GLY A 48 -0.95 8.26 -10.59
C GLY A 48 -0.48 6.80 -10.50
N GLN A 49 0.80 6.55 -10.26
CA GLN A 49 1.36 5.21 -10.09
C GLN A 49 1.10 4.66 -8.67
N ILE A 50 1.12 3.33 -8.54
CA ILE A 50 1.25 2.63 -7.26
C ILE A 50 2.73 2.44 -6.99
N ASP A 51 3.18 2.77 -5.78
CA ASP A 51 4.60 2.70 -5.43
C ASP A 51 4.94 1.40 -4.72
N VAL A 52 4.12 0.98 -3.77
CA VAL A 52 4.28 -0.25 -2.97
C VAL A 52 2.93 -0.85 -2.60
N ALA A 53 2.95 -2.09 -2.11
CA ALA A 53 1.80 -2.79 -1.57
C ALA A 53 2.00 -3.14 -0.09
N GLY A 54 0.91 -3.21 0.66
CA GLY A 54 0.88 -3.64 2.05
C GLY A 54 -0.36 -4.49 2.38
N PRO A 55 -0.37 -5.19 3.52
CA PRO A 55 -1.52 -5.96 3.97
C PRO A 55 -2.74 -5.05 4.17
N GLY A 56 -3.84 -5.34 3.47
CA GLY A 56 -5.05 -4.52 3.50
C GLY A 56 -6.34 -5.32 3.60
N VAL A 57 -6.29 -6.64 3.69
CA VAL A 57 -7.48 -7.51 3.85
C VAL A 57 -7.37 -8.30 5.15
N ARG A 58 -8.46 -8.33 5.92
CA ARG A 58 -8.58 -8.98 7.24
C ARG A 58 -7.49 -8.52 8.21
N VAL A 59 -7.14 -7.23 8.17
CA VAL A 59 -6.12 -6.67 9.07
C VAL A 59 -6.75 -6.46 10.44
N PHE A 60 -6.26 -7.22 11.42
CA PHE A 60 -6.67 -7.12 12.81
C PHE A 60 -6.01 -5.91 13.47
N SER A 61 -6.81 -5.02 14.04
CA SER A 61 -6.32 -3.80 14.71
C SER A 61 -7.30 -3.32 15.78
N SER A 62 -6.92 -2.26 16.47
CA SER A 62 -7.73 -1.62 17.50
C SER A 62 -8.97 -0.95 16.88
N VAL A 63 -10.10 -1.08 17.55
CA VAL A 63 -11.35 -0.37 17.23
C VAL A 63 -11.91 0.25 18.50
N PRO A 64 -12.83 1.25 18.39
CA PRO A 64 -13.44 1.85 19.57
C PRO A 64 -14.09 0.84 20.52
N MET A 65 -14.17 1.23 21.79
CA MET A 65 -14.91 0.49 22.81
C MET A 65 -16.40 0.37 22.43
N PRO A 66 -17.09 -0.70 22.86
CA PRO A 66 -16.62 -1.77 23.75
C PRO A 66 -15.87 -2.91 23.03
N VAL A 67 -15.79 -2.89 21.70
CA VAL A 67 -15.31 -4.02 20.88
C VAL A 67 -13.80 -4.25 20.99
N ARG A 68 -13.01 -3.19 21.26
CA ARG A 68 -11.54 -3.17 21.47
C ARG A 68 -10.71 -3.54 20.24
N TYR A 69 -11.01 -4.64 19.57
CA TYR A 69 -10.28 -5.11 18.40
C TYR A 69 -11.21 -5.70 17.34
N GLY A 70 -10.80 -5.59 16.08
CA GLY A 70 -11.54 -6.16 14.97
C GLY A 70 -10.72 -6.20 13.69
N SER A 71 -11.20 -6.96 12.72
CA SER A 71 -10.59 -7.03 11.39
C SER A 71 -11.28 -6.07 10.42
N LYS A 72 -10.51 -5.33 9.64
CA LYS A 72 -11.02 -4.43 8.58
C LYS A 72 -10.28 -4.65 7.26
N ASN A 73 -10.94 -4.22 6.18
CA ASN A 73 -10.43 -4.27 4.82
C ASN A 73 -10.30 -2.85 4.29
N GLY A 74 -9.21 -2.55 3.58
CA GLY A 74 -9.00 -1.31 2.87
C GLY A 74 -7.53 -0.98 2.66
N THR A 75 -7.23 -0.17 1.66
CA THR A 75 -5.92 0.49 1.55
C THR A 75 -5.62 1.34 2.79
N SER A 76 -6.65 1.81 3.50
CA SER A 76 -6.53 2.48 4.81
C SER A 76 -5.90 1.61 5.90
N MET A 77 -5.85 0.28 5.73
CA MET A 77 -5.12 -0.63 6.63
C MET A 77 -3.70 -0.90 6.12
N ALA A 78 -3.51 -0.93 4.80
CA ALA A 78 -2.19 -1.06 4.19
C ALA A 78 -1.31 0.18 4.40
N THR A 79 -1.87 1.38 4.28
CA THR A 79 -1.14 2.66 4.45
C THR A 79 -0.45 2.79 5.82
N PRO A 80 -1.11 2.60 6.98
CA PRO A 80 -0.41 2.67 8.27
C PRO A 80 0.62 1.55 8.46
N HIS A 81 0.45 0.40 7.81
CA HIS A 81 1.47 -0.66 7.82
C HIS A 81 2.75 -0.22 7.09
N VAL A 82 2.60 0.35 5.89
CA VAL A 82 3.73 0.96 5.15
C VAL A 82 4.36 2.11 5.93
N ALA A 83 3.55 2.98 6.54
CA ALA A 83 4.06 4.10 7.32
C ALA A 83 4.88 3.66 8.55
N GLY A 84 4.45 2.62 9.26
CA GLY A 84 5.22 2.05 10.37
C GLY A 84 6.56 1.48 9.91
N ILE A 85 6.58 0.76 8.78
CA ILE A 85 7.83 0.26 8.20
C ILE A 85 8.73 1.41 7.72
N ALA A 86 8.17 2.45 7.10
CA ALA A 86 8.91 3.64 6.71
C ALA A 86 9.58 4.31 7.92
N ALA A 87 8.90 4.35 9.07
CA ALA A 87 9.47 4.86 10.31
C ALA A 87 10.66 4.01 10.80
N LEU A 88 10.58 2.68 10.74
CA LEU A 88 11.69 1.78 11.10
C LEU A 88 12.91 1.98 10.18
N TRP A 89 12.69 2.11 8.87
CA TRP A 89 13.76 2.43 7.93
C TRP A 89 14.36 3.82 8.22
N CYS A 90 13.52 4.82 8.50
CA CYS A 90 13.98 6.15 8.86
C CYS A 90 14.83 6.15 10.14
N GLU A 91 14.42 5.40 11.16
CA GLU A 91 15.15 5.25 12.43
C GLU A 91 16.51 4.59 12.21
N THR A 92 16.55 3.50 11.44
CA THR A 92 17.77 2.69 11.24
C THR A 92 18.78 3.33 10.30
N THR A 93 18.34 4.10 9.31
CA THR A 93 19.25 4.65 8.29
C THR A 93 19.35 6.17 8.28
N GLY A 94 18.51 6.89 9.03
CA GLY A 94 18.41 8.35 8.99
C GLY A 94 17.90 8.93 7.65
N ARG A 95 17.42 8.09 6.73
CA ARG A 95 16.95 8.53 5.40
C ARG A 95 15.53 9.07 5.50
N THR A 96 15.25 10.15 4.79
CA THR A 96 13.93 10.82 4.77
C THR A 96 13.51 11.18 3.35
N GLY A 97 12.27 11.64 3.16
CA GLY A 97 11.78 12.16 1.89
C GLY A 97 11.97 11.21 0.71
N ARG A 98 12.57 11.70 -0.37
CA ARG A 98 12.80 10.94 -1.60
C ARG A 98 13.86 9.83 -1.45
N ASP A 99 14.81 10.00 -0.54
CA ASP A 99 15.82 8.96 -0.27
C ASP A 99 15.20 7.78 0.47
N LEU A 100 14.33 8.05 1.43
CA LEU A 100 13.54 7.02 2.10
C LEU A 100 12.60 6.32 1.11
N TRP A 101 11.91 7.09 0.27
CA TRP A 101 11.06 6.52 -0.77
C TRP A 101 11.80 5.53 -1.65
N SER A 102 12.96 5.93 -2.18
CA SER A 102 13.78 5.09 -3.07
C SER A 102 14.26 3.82 -2.36
N LEU A 103 14.61 3.94 -1.08
CA LEU A 103 14.99 2.80 -0.25
C LEU A 103 13.83 1.81 -0.09
N LEU A 104 12.63 2.30 0.26
CA LEU A 104 11.45 1.46 0.46
C LEU A 104 11.04 0.73 -0.82
N THR A 105 11.08 1.40 -1.98
CA THR A 105 10.75 0.76 -3.26
C THR A 105 11.83 -0.25 -3.66
N GLN A 106 13.12 0.05 -3.44
CA GLN A 106 14.22 -0.86 -3.74
C GLN A 106 14.18 -2.14 -2.90
N HIS A 107 13.81 -2.04 -1.62
CA HIS A 107 13.78 -3.16 -0.68
C HIS A 107 12.42 -3.86 -0.58
N SER A 108 11.43 -3.43 -1.37
CA SER A 108 10.14 -4.13 -1.44
C SER A 108 10.29 -5.50 -2.10
N ARG A 109 9.60 -6.51 -1.55
CA ARG A 109 9.57 -7.86 -2.11
C ARG A 109 8.66 -7.88 -3.34
N ARG A 110 9.23 -8.15 -4.51
CA ARG A 110 8.43 -8.35 -5.74
C ARG A 110 7.36 -9.42 -5.53
N LEU A 111 6.17 -9.12 -6.04
CA LEU A 111 5.05 -10.07 -6.11
C LEU A 111 4.88 -10.55 -7.55
N GLY A 112 4.27 -11.71 -7.74
CA GLY A 112 3.89 -12.24 -9.07
C GLY A 112 2.70 -11.51 -9.71
N LEU A 113 2.49 -10.24 -9.36
CA LEU A 113 1.37 -9.41 -9.78
C LEU A 113 1.86 -8.27 -10.68
N PRO A 114 1.02 -7.72 -11.57
CA PRO A 114 1.40 -6.60 -12.41
C PRO A 114 1.89 -5.39 -11.60
N SER A 115 2.96 -4.74 -12.04
CA SER A 115 3.47 -3.52 -11.37
C SER A 115 2.45 -2.37 -11.39
N LEU A 116 1.55 -2.35 -12.37
CA LEU A 116 0.40 -1.43 -12.39
C LEU A 116 -0.51 -1.60 -11.16
N ASP A 117 -0.51 -2.77 -10.53
CA ASP A 117 -1.38 -3.10 -9.41
C ASP A 117 -0.68 -3.06 -8.04
N VAL A 118 0.64 -3.30 -7.99
CA VAL A 118 1.39 -3.43 -6.73
C VAL A 118 2.69 -2.63 -6.67
N GLY A 119 3.00 -1.84 -7.69
CA GLY A 119 4.22 -1.03 -7.74
C GLY A 119 5.48 -1.89 -7.65
N ALA A 120 6.38 -1.53 -6.73
CA ALA A 120 7.60 -2.28 -6.44
C ALA A 120 7.35 -3.63 -5.75
N GLY A 121 6.16 -3.85 -5.19
CA GLY A 121 5.77 -5.08 -4.50
C GLY A 121 5.47 -4.85 -3.02
N LEU A 122 5.52 -5.93 -2.22
CA LEU A 122 5.19 -5.90 -0.81
C LEU A 122 6.29 -5.19 0.00
N ILE A 123 5.90 -4.18 0.76
CA ILE A 123 6.79 -3.44 1.66
C ILE A 123 7.47 -4.38 2.67
N GLN A 124 8.75 -4.16 2.99
CA GLN A 124 9.52 -4.98 3.94
C GLN A 124 10.12 -4.11 5.05
N ALA A 125 10.09 -4.59 6.29
CA ALA A 125 10.76 -3.96 7.43
C ALA A 125 12.29 -3.99 7.28
N SER A 126 13.00 -3.15 8.03
CA SER A 126 14.46 -2.96 7.95
C SER A 126 15.30 -4.06 8.63
N GLY A 127 14.82 -5.31 8.68
CA GLY A 127 15.45 -6.44 9.38
C GLY A 127 15.68 -7.67 8.52
#